data_AF-A0AAV6ZAT4-F1
#
_entry.id   AF-A0AAV6ZAT4-F1
#
_cell.length_a   1.000
_cell.length_b   1.000
_cell.length_c   1.000
_cell.angle_alpha   90.00
_cell.angle_beta   90.00
_cell.angle_gamma   90.00
#
_symmetry.space_group_name_H-M   'P 1'
#
loop_
_entity.id
_entity.type
_entity.pdbx_description
1 polymer ?
#
loop_
_entity_poly.entity_id
_entity_poly.type
_entity_poly.pdbx_seq_one_letter_code
_entity_poly.pdbx_strand_id
1 'polypeptide(L)'
;MYMDPTRWGLTLQTYVQLTMLDVHTKPTAAPVKMMERSIHSAKYIFVENLYKSGKMPEVDYVVLTEWFNWIIKNIDLSVDLIVYLRTSPETCYQRLKTRCREEERVIPMEYLDAIHVLYEEWLIKQSSFPVPAPVLGGT
;
A
#
# COMPACT_ATOMS: atom_id res chain seq x y z
N MET A 1 -7.27 4.04 13.17
CA MET A 1 -7.58 4.35 11.76
C MET A 1 -8.97 3.88 11.36
N TYR A 2 -9.29 2.58 11.43
CA TYR A 2 -10.55 2.09 10.87
C TYR A 2 -11.84 2.72 11.45
N MET A 3 -11.83 3.18 12.70
CA MET A 3 -12.96 3.89 13.31
C MET A 3 -13.11 5.35 12.87
N ASP A 4 -12.01 6.04 12.55
CA ASP A 4 -12.02 7.42 12.09
C ASP A 4 -10.84 7.65 11.12
N PRO A 5 -11.01 7.26 9.85
CA PRO A 5 -9.97 7.39 8.84
C PRO A 5 -9.62 8.84 8.53
N THR A 6 -10.58 9.76 8.65
CA THR A 6 -10.39 11.19 8.38
C THR A 6 -9.48 11.84 9.43
N ARG A 7 -9.64 11.49 10.71
CA ARG A 7 -8.78 12.01 11.78
C ARG A 7 -7.38 11.40 11.79
N TRP A 8 -7.29 10.10 11.53
CA TRP A 8 -6.06 9.31 11.76
C TRP A 8 -5.33 8.89 10.48
N GLY A 9 -5.88 9.21 9.30
CA GLY A 9 -5.33 8.84 8.00
C GLY A 9 -3.92 9.36 7.82
N LEU A 10 -3.71 10.66 7.96
CA LEU A 10 -2.38 11.28 7.86
C LEU A 10 -1.39 10.65 8.84
N THR A 11 -1.71 10.64 10.14
CA THR A 11 -0.83 10.13 11.19
C THR A 11 -0.38 8.69 10.93
N LEU A 12 -1.33 7.80 10.59
CA LEU A 12 -0.99 6.42 10.31
C LEU A 12 -0.15 6.30 9.05
N GLN A 13 -0.52 6.96 7.95
CA GLN A 13 0.20 6.83 6.69
C GLN A 13 1.62 7.39 6.76
N THR A 14 1.86 8.47 7.52
CA THR A 14 3.22 8.96 7.81
C THR A 14 4.05 7.89 8.53
N TYR A 15 3.48 7.25 9.56
CA TYR A 15 4.19 6.21 10.31
C TYR A 15 4.43 4.94 9.47
N VAL A 16 3.49 4.60 8.59
CA VAL A 16 3.65 3.50 7.64
C VAL A 16 4.77 3.80 6.64
N GLN A 17 4.85 5.01 6.08
CA GLN A 17 5.96 5.38 5.20
C GLN A 17 7.31 5.29 5.93
N LEU A 18 7.38 5.77 7.18
CA LEU A 18 8.60 5.69 8.00
C LEU A 18 9.04 4.23 8.25
N THR A 19 8.12 3.38 8.69
CA THR A 19 8.45 1.97 9.00
C THR A 19 8.77 1.17 7.74
N MET A 20 8.11 1.44 6.61
CA MET A 20 8.46 0.83 5.33
C MET A 20 9.82 1.29 4.84
N LEU A 21 10.18 2.57 5.02
CA LEU A 21 11.50 3.09 4.69
C LEU A 21 12.60 2.41 5.52
N ASP A 22 12.39 2.25 6.83
CA ASP A 22 13.31 1.52 7.71
C ASP A 22 13.48 0.08 7.22
N VAL A 23 12.38 -0.62 6.90
CA VAL A 23 12.44 -1.98 6.35
C VAL A 23 13.21 -2.02 5.04
N HIS A 24 13.00 -1.06 4.12
CA HIS A 24 13.72 -0.99 2.84
C HIS A 24 15.23 -0.77 3.02
N THR A 25 15.62 0.13 3.92
CA THR A 25 17.03 0.52 4.13
C THR A 25 17.78 -0.42 5.09
N LYS A 26 17.06 -1.27 5.83
CA LYS A 26 17.68 -2.23 6.76
C LYS A 26 18.62 -3.19 6.04
N PRO A 27 19.90 -3.27 6.43
CA PRO A 27 20.83 -4.22 5.82
C PRO A 27 20.43 -5.66 6.12
N THR A 28 20.67 -6.55 5.17
CA THR A 28 20.52 -7.99 5.36
C THR A 28 21.83 -8.69 4.99
N ALA A 29 22.20 -9.71 5.76
CA ALA A 29 23.31 -10.60 5.42
C ALA A 29 22.87 -11.73 4.48
N ALA A 30 21.55 -11.97 4.36
CA ALA A 30 21.00 -12.98 3.48
C ALA A 30 21.11 -12.53 2.01
N PRO A 31 21.30 -13.47 1.07
CA PRO A 31 21.38 -13.15 -0.36
C PRO A 31 20.06 -12.63 -0.94
N VAL A 32 18.94 -12.87 -0.25
CA VAL A 32 17.61 -12.42 -0.65
C VAL A 32 16.94 -11.73 0.53
N LYS A 33 16.39 -10.55 0.27
CA LYS A 33 15.54 -9.80 1.20
C LYS A 33 14.10 -9.86 0.73
N MET A 34 13.25 -10.53 1.51
CA MET A 34 11.80 -10.52 1.27
C MET A 34 11.15 -9.51 2.21
N MET A 35 10.26 -8.67 1.66
CA MET A 35 9.52 -7.66 2.41
C MET A 35 8.02 -7.89 2.21
N GLU A 36 7.24 -7.79 3.28
CA GLU A 36 5.79 -7.72 3.17
C GLU A 36 5.43 -6.29 2.75
N ARG A 37 4.96 -6.16 1.49
CA ARG A 37 4.65 -4.87 0.86
C ARG A 37 5.89 -3.97 0.69
N SER A 38 5.65 -2.72 0.31
CA SER A 38 6.68 -1.70 0.08
C SER A 38 6.15 -0.30 0.33
N ILE A 39 7.06 0.67 0.46
CA ILE A 39 6.71 2.09 0.51
C ILE A 39 5.89 2.54 -0.73
N HIS A 40 6.11 1.91 -1.88
CA HIS A 40 5.35 2.17 -3.10
C HIS A 40 3.88 1.79 -2.92
N SER A 41 3.61 0.58 -2.39
CA SER A 41 2.22 0.17 -2.10
C SER A 41 1.58 1.03 -1.00
N ALA A 42 2.34 1.53 -0.02
CA ALA A 42 1.82 2.47 0.98
C ALA A 42 1.27 3.74 0.31
N LYS A 43 2.01 4.31 -0.64
CA LYS A 43 1.58 5.50 -1.39
C LYS A 43 0.51 5.19 -2.44
N TYR A 44 0.80 4.30 -3.38
CA TYR A 44 -0.01 4.09 -4.59
C TYR A 44 -1.31 3.35 -4.33
N ILE A 45 -1.42 2.65 -3.21
CA ILE A 45 -2.64 1.92 -2.84
C ILE A 45 -3.33 2.58 -1.66
N PHE A 46 -2.68 2.67 -0.49
CA PHE A 46 -3.38 3.05 0.72
C PHE A 46 -3.61 4.55 0.85
N VAL A 47 -2.59 5.37 0.60
CA VAL A 47 -2.75 6.85 0.56
C VAL A 47 -3.68 7.24 -0.59
N GLU A 48 -3.50 6.63 -1.76
CA GLU A 48 -4.36 6.87 -2.92
C GLU A 48 -5.83 6.51 -2.64
N ASN A 49 -6.10 5.36 -2.02
CA ASN A 49 -7.45 4.97 -1.64
C ASN A 49 -8.07 5.93 -0.61
N LEU A 50 -7.31 6.36 0.39
CA LEU A 50 -7.80 7.32 1.38
C LEU A 50 -8.20 8.65 0.73
N TYR A 51 -7.41 9.12 -0.23
CA TYR A 51 -7.73 10.33 -1.00
C TYR A 51 -8.94 10.13 -1.92
N LYS A 52 -8.95 9.10 -2.77
CA LYS A 52 -10.05 8.79 -3.70
C LYS A 52 -11.39 8.53 -2.99
N SER A 53 -11.36 8.01 -1.76
CA SER A 53 -12.57 7.78 -0.96
C SER A 53 -13.02 8.99 -0.14
N GLY A 54 -12.38 10.16 -0.30
CA GLY A 54 -12.71 11.39 0.43
C GLY A 54 -12.38 11.35 1.92
N LYS A 55 -11.56 10.37 2.35
CA LYS A 55 -11.14 10.16 3.75
C LYS A 55 -9.81 10.84 4.07
N MET A 56 -9.18 11.48 3.10
CA MET A 56 -7.96 12.26 3.27
C MET A 56 -8.13 13.61 2.58
N PRO A 57 -8.03 14.74 3.32
CA PRO A 57 -8.00 16.06 2.73
C PRO A 57 -6.88 16.20 1.69
N GLU A 58 -7.10 17.05 0.69
CA GLU A 58 -6.12 17.27 -0.38
C GLU A 58 -4.76 17.75 0.16
N VAL A 59 -4.77 18.63 1.17
CA VAL A 59 -3.52 19.10 1.81
C VAL A 59 -2.70 17.96 2.41
N ASP A 60 -3.35 17.00 3.08
CA ASP A 60 -2.70 15.85 3.69
C ASP A 60 -2.13 14.90 2.61
N TYR A 61 -2.90 14.70 1.54
CA TYR A 61 -2.48 13.90 0.39
C TYR A 61 -1.25 14.51 -0.29
N VAL A 62 -1.24 15.83 -0.53
CA VAL A 62 -0.10 16.54 -1.13
C VAL A 62 1.12 16.43 -0.23
N VAL A 63 1.00 16.65 1.08
CA VAL A 63 2.12 16.52 2.02
C VAL A 63 2.71 15.11 1.99
N LEU A 64 1.89 14.06 2.05
CA LEU A 64 2.37 12.67 1.98
C LEU A 64 2.98 12.32 0.62
N THR A 65 2.51 12.96 -0.45
CA THR A 65 3.04 12.78 -1.81
C THR A 65 4.40 13.43 -1.96
N GLU A 66 4.58 14.66 -1.49
CA GLU A 66 5.87 15.35 -1.50
C GLU A 66 6.92 14.63 -0.65
N TRP A 67 6.54 14.14 0.53
CA TRP A 67 7.41 13.30 1.36
C TRP A 67 7.84 12.03 0.65
N PHE A 68 6.88 11.31 0.05
CA PHE A 68 7.17 10.11 -0.72
C PHE A 68 8.12 10.41 -1.90
N ASN A 69 7.85 11.46 -2.68
CA ASN A 69 8.68 11.86 -3.81
C ASN A 69 10.10 12.22 -3.37
N TRP A 70 10.25 12.93 -2.25
CA TRP A 70 11.56 13.22 -1.67
C TRP A 70 12.31 11.94 -1.28
N ILE A 71 11.63 10.96 -0.66
CA ILE A 71 12.23 9.68 -0.28
C ILE A 71 12.72 8.92 -1.52
N ILE A 72 11.87 8.72 -2.53
CA ILE A 72 12.23 7.99 -3.77
C ILE A 72 13.42 8.66 -4.48
N LYS A 73 13.49 10.00 -4.44
CA LYS A 73 14.58 10.75 -5.09
C LYS A 73 15.92 10.63 -4.36
N ASN A 74 15.91 10.54 -3.03
CA ASN A 74 17.13 10.70 -2.22
C ASN A 74 17.62 9.40 -1.57
N ILE A 75 16.82 8.34 -1.57
CA ILE A 75 17.15 7.08 -0.89
C ILE A 75 17.05 5.94 -1.90
N ASP A 76 18.04 5.05 -1.88
CA ASP A 76 18.01 3.83 -2.69
C ASP A 76 16.96 2.85 -2.14
N LEU A 77 15.91 2.66 -2.93
CA LEU A 77 14.79 1.78 -2.66
C LEU A 77 14.61 0.77 -3.81
N SER A 78 15.72 0.39 -4.44
CA SER A 78 15.73 -0.56 -5.54
C SER A 78 15.12 -1.90 -5.13
N VAL A 79 14.36 -2.49 -6.05
CA VAL A 79 13.69 -3.77 -5.90
C VAL A 79 13.91 -4.57 -7.18
N ASP A 80 14.29 -5.83 -7.04
CA ASP A 80 14.55 -6.70 -8.20
C ASP A 80 13.29 -7.35 -8.76
N LEU A 81 12.29 -7.61 -7.91
CA LEU A 81 11.07 -8.33 -8.25
C LEU A 81 9.91 -7.97 -7.32
N ILE A 82 8.71 -7.81 -7.89
CA ILE A 82 7.45 -7.72 -7.13
C ILE A 82 6.70 -9.03 -7.29
N VAL A 83 6.30 -9.65 -6.17
CA VAL A 83 5.38 -10.80 -6.17
C VAL A 83 3.98 -10.33 -5.81
N TYR A 84 3.05 -10.38 -6.77
CA TYR A 84 1.66 -9.97 -6.56
C TYR A 84 0.77 -11.17 -6.26
N LEU A 85 0.36 -11.29 -4.99
CA LEU A 85 -0.59 -12.31 -4.53
C LEU A 85 -2.03 -11.92 -4.90
N ARG A 86 -2.37 -12.10 -6.17
CA ARG A 86 -3.68 -11.74 -6.74
C ARG A 86 -4.77 -12.71 -6.27
N THR A 87 -5.90 -12.16 -5.84
CA THR A 87 -7.11 -12.91 -5.47
C THR A 87 -8.33 -12.00 -5.57
N SER A 88 -9.52 -12.57 -5.70
CA SER A 88 -10.75 -11.78 -5.75
C SER A 88 -11.05 -11.09 -4.42
N PRO A 89 -11.69 -9.92 -4.42
CA PRO A 89 -12.15 -9.23 -3.22
C PRO A 89 -13.02 -10.10 -2.30
N GLU A 90 -13.87 -10.96 -2.85
CA GLU A 90 -14.75 -11.85 -2.09
C GLU A 90 -13.93 -12.87 -1.33
N THR A 91 -12.91 -13.43 -1.97
CA THR A 91 -11.99 -14.38 -1.34
C THR A 91 -11.21 -13.69 -0.21
N CYS A 92 -10.73 -12.46 -0.44
CA CYS A 92 -10.13 -11.63 0.60
C CYS A 92 -11.08 -11.41 1.77
N TYR A 93 -12.34 -11.06 1.50
CA TYR A 93 -13.36 -10.81 2.51
C TYR A 93 -13.65 -12.04 3.37
N GLN A 94 -13.76 -13.23 2.76
CA GLN A 94 -13.93 -14.48 3.51
C GLN A 94 -12.72 -14.77 4.41
N ARG A 95 -11.49 -14.60 3.91
CA ARG A 95 -10.27 -14.75 4.71
C ARG A 95 -10.21 -13.77 5.88
N LEU A 96 -10.66 -12.53 5.64
CA LEU A 96 -10.78 -11.49 6.66
C LEU A 96 -11.70 -11.92 7.80
N LYS A 97 -12.88 -12.47 7.45
CA LYS A 97 -13.82 -13.03 8.42
C LYS A 97 -13.24 -14.21 9.19
N THR A 98 -12.53 -15.13 8.52
CA THR A 98 -11.90 -16.28 9.20
C THR A 98 -10.81 -15.84 10.19
N ARG A 99 -10.07 -14.77 9.88
CA ARG A 99 -8.98 -14.27 10.74
C ARG A 99 -9.47 -13.60 12.04
N CYS A 100 -10.70 -13.10 12.07
CA CYS A 100 -11.35 -12.57 13.27
C CYS A 100 -10.58 -11.48 14.04
N ARG A 101 -9.78 -10.65 13.37
CA ARG A 101 -9.14 -9.49 14.00
C ARG A 101 -10.15 -8.40 14.32
N GLU A 102 -10.09 -7.84 15.54
CA GLU A 102 -11.10 -6.89 16.03
C GLU A 102 -11.10 -5.60 15.20
N GLU A 103 -9.91 -5.08 14.90
CA GLU A 103 -9.70 -3.86 14.12
C GLU A 103 -10.20 -3.95 12.67
N GLU A 104 -10.44 -5.16 12.18
CA GLU A 104 -10.75 -5.50 10.80
C GLU A 104 -12.24 -5.79 10.56
N ARG A 105 -13.03 -5.94 11.63
CA ARG A 105 -14.47 -6.26 11.55
C ARG A 105 -15.29 -5.18 10.84
N VAL A 106 -14.82 -3.94 10.88
CA VAL A 106 -15.49 -2.77 10.30
C VAL A 106 -15.13 -2.52 8.84
N ILE A 107 -14.32 -3.38 8.21
CA ILE A 107 -13.89 -3.20 6.82
C ILE A 107 -15.04 -3.60 5.88
N PRO A 108 -15.58 -2.66 5.09
CA PRO A 108 -16.66 -2.94 4.16
C PRO A 108 -16.12 -3.61 2.88
N MET A 109 -16.98 -4.32 2.15
CA MET A 109 -16.60 -5.00 0.90
C MET A 109 -16.08 -3.99 -0.13
N GLU A 110 -16.73 -2.83 -0.21
CA GLU A 110 -16.40 -1.73 -1.10
C GLU A 110 -14.96 -1.22 -0.91
N TYR A 111 -14.42 -1.32 0.32
CA TYR A 111 -13.02 -1.00 0.57
C TYR A 111 -12.08 -2.02 -0.07
N LEU A 112 -12.41 -3.31 -0.01
CA LEU A 112 -11.61 -4.36 -0.63
C LEU A 112 -11.64 -4.27 -2.16
N ASP A 113 -12.81 -3.95 -2.72
CA ASP A 113 -12.96 -3.70 -4.16
C ASP A 113 -12.10 -2.51 -4.61
N ALA A 114 -12.16 -1.39 -3.88
CA ALA A 114 -11.36 -0.21 -4.20
C ALA A 114 -9.85 -0.49 -4.16
N ILE A 115 -9.39 -1.22 -3.14
CA ILE A 115 -7.98 -1.63 -3.02
C ILE A 115 -7.59 -2.58 -4.15
N HIS A 116 -8.45 -3.53 -4.51
CA HIS A 116 -8.21 -4.46 -5.62
C HIS A 116 -8.04 -3.72 -6.94
N VAL A 117 -8.96 -2.80 -7.27
CA VAL A 117 -8.89 -1.99 -8.48
C VAL A 117 -7.56 -1.22 -8.57
N LEU A 118 -7.12 -0.60 -7.46
CA LEU A 118 -5.85 0.12 -7.44
C LEU A 118 -4.64 -0.79 -7.72
N TYR A 119 -4.62 -2.00 -7.17
CA TYR A 119 -3.56 -2.96 -7.48
C TYR A 119 -3.62 -3.44 -8.92
N GLU A 120 -4.81 -3.70 -9.48
CA GLU A 120 -4.97 -4.10 -10.88
C GLU A 120 -4.52 -3.00 -11.85
N GLU A 121 -4.86 -1.74 -11.57
CA GLU A 121 -4.42 -0.58 -12.35
C GLU A 121 -2.90 -0.38 -12.28
N TRP A 122 -2.30 -0.62 -11.11
CA TRP A 122 -0.86 -0.41 -10.91
C TRP A 122 -0.01 -1.57 -11.43
N LEU A 123 -0.26 -2.80 -10.99
CA LEU A 123 0.64 -3.93 -11.21
C LEU A 123 0.33 -4.74 -12.47
N ILE A 124 -0.93 -4.76 -12.92
CA ILE A 124 -1.36 -5.56 -14.09
C ILE A 124 -1.47 -4.67 -15.32
N LYS A 125 -2.29 -3.62 -15.27
CA LYS A 125 -2.49 -2.69 -16.40
C LYS A 125 -1.36 -1.69 -16.57
N GLN A 126 -0.60 -1.43 -15.49
CA GLN A 126 0.51 -0.47 -15.45
C GLN A 126 0.09 0.93 -15.96
N SER A 127 -1.12 1.36 -15.61
CA SER A 127 -1.74 2.57 -16.14
C SER A 127 -1.82 3.73 -15.13
N SER A 128 -1.57 3.47 -13.85
CA SER A 128 -1.73 4.48 -12.77
C SER A 128 -0.40 5.08 -12.30
N PHE A 129 0.58 4.24 -11.97
CA PHE A 129 1.87 4.67 -11.41
C PHE A 129 3.03 3.85 -11.97
N PRO A 130 4.28 4.37 -11.92
CA PRO A 130 5.46 3.61 -12.30
C PRO A 130 5.58 2.32 -11.48
N VAL A 131 5.98 1.24 -12.15
CA VAL A 131 6.29 -0.03 -11.51
C VAL A 131 7.81 -0.13 -11.36
N PRO A 132 8.35 -0.21 -10.13
CA PRO A 132 9.79 -0.13 -9.90
C PRO A 132 10.56 -1.42 -10.27
N ALA A 133 9.85 -2.54 -10.50
CA ALA A 133 10.45 -3.83 -10.80
C ALA A 133 9.47 -4.71 -11.61
N PRO A 134 9.94 -5.76 -12.31
CA PRO A 134 9.06 -6.76 -12.91
C PRO A 134 8.07 -7.36 -11.91
N VAL A 135 6.86 -7.66 -12.36
CA VAL A 135 5.79 -8.24 -11.53
C VAL A 135 5.61 -9.71 -11.86
N LEU A 136 5.67 -10.56 -10.83
CA LEU A 136 5.36 -11.99 -10.88
C LEU A 136 4.02 -12.26 -10.19
N GLY A 137 3.11 -12.91 -10.89
CA GLY A 137 1.77 -13.25 -10.39
C GLY A 137 0.68 -12.55 -11.19
N GLY A 138 -0.14 -13.33 -11.91
CA GLY A 138 -1.17 -12.76 -12.80
C GLY A 138 -1.78 -13.68 -13.86
N THR A 139 -1.56 -14.99 -13.84
CA THR A 139 -2.38 -15.94 -14.63
C THR A 139 -3.63 -16.33 -13.87
#